data_AF-A0A3C1GL53-F1
#
_entry.id   AF-A0A3C1GL53-F1
#
_cell.length_a   1.000
_cell.length_b   1.000
_cell.length_c   1.000
_cell.angle_alpha   90.00
_cell.angle_beta   90.00
_cell.angle_gamma   90.00
#
_symmetry.space_group_name_H-M   'P 1'
#
loop_
_entity.id
_entity.type
_entity.pdbx_description
1 polymer ?
#
loop_
_entity_poly.entity_id
_entity_poly.type
_entity_poly.pdbx_seq_one_letter_code
_entity_poly.pdbx_strand_id
1 'polypeptide(L)'
;MVVRDGARYVSTRPEPLFSFVGQTAEFDSLLLVCCQTGAEPSLVSLAGPLMYAKDSALSVPFALAMVLPGGRLTSSSADSLVLLEGGTYSLGAAVGIFDLRGERTAVDAATGLTLGTDRPLEHRGALLESRGAAIATQTAVRVDTALLEASAPLLTLMAGSSLTSSSSLVQLDRRAGVAAAVPSDALVKLDASTLTVRDGSLFNVARGSSLSVTGTLLSLTNGSTLSVLNGSLVNVSSGSIFSLAGGSLAAFGAGANALNLMSSASLCAGCSVTTGIANFGGYPVLLRNGATASNVSVAPGFTPFGGLSATNTVKVSGASGAVLTVDGATSKVVLGK
;
A
#
# COMPACT_ATOMS: atom_id res chain seq x y z
N MET A 1 -10.61 1.59 -21.21
CA MET A 1 -11.74 2.55 -21.20
C MET A 1 -11.23 3.91 -20.75
N VAL A 2 -11.65 4.99 -21.42
CA VAL A 2 -11.27 6.36 -21.06
C VAL A 2 -12.55 7.16 -20.78
N VAL A 3 -12.65 7.76 -19.60
CA VAL A 3 -13.74 8.66 -19.21
C VAL A 3 -13.14 10.00 -18.82
N ARG A 4 -13.45 11.04 -19.60
CA ARG A 4 -12.85 12.37 -19.44
C ARG A 4 -13.78 13.51 -19.81
N ASP A 5 -13.35 14.74 -19.55
CA ASP A 5 -14.03 15.98 -19.95
C ASP A 5 -15.45 16.08 -19.37
N GLY A 6 -15.61 15.66 -18.11
CA GLY A 6 -16.90 15.63 -17.40
C GLY A 6 -17.81 14.46 -17.78
N ALA A 7 -17.35 13.53 -18.63
CA ALA A 7 -18.13 12.36 -19.01
C ALA A 7 -18.40 11.44 -17.80
N ARG A 8 -19.53 10.73 -17.87
CA ARG A 8 -19.98 9.81 -16.82
C ARG A 8 -20.30 8.45 -17.39
N TYR A 9 -19.73 7.42 -16.80
CA TYR A 9 -20.09 6.03 -17.04
C TYR A 9 -20.72 5.44 -15.78
N VAL A 10 -21.89 4.83 -15.91
CA VAL A 10 -22.59 4.18 -14.81
C VAL A 10 -22.93 2.76 -15.24
N SER A 11 -22.42 1.78 -14.48
CA SER A 11 -22.83 0.39 -14.58
C SER A 11 -23.62 0.00 -13.34
N THR A 12 -24.86 -0.43 -13.54
CA THR A 12 -25.72 -0.98 -12.49
C THR A 12 -25.59 -2.49 -12.33
N ARG A 13 -24.69 -3.11 -13.12
CA ARG A 13 -24.44 -4.55 -13.14
C ARG A 13 -23.56 -4.96 -11.96
N PRO A 14 -23.93 -6.02 -11.21
CA PRO A 14 -23.11 -6.54 -10.13
C PRO A 14 -21.85 -7.25 -10.63
N GLU A 15 -21.80 -7.66 -11.90
CA GLU A 15 -20.65 -8.32 -12.47
C GLU A 15 -19.45 -7.35 -12.65
N PRO A 16 -18.22 -7.88 -12.70
CA PRO A 16 -17.04 -7.09 -13.03
C PRO A 16 -17.18 -6.36 -14.36
N LEU A 17 -16.74 -5.10 -14.42
CA LEU A 17 -16.75 -4.34 -15.67
C LEU A 17 -15.90 -5.01 -16.77
N PHE A 18 -14.77 -5.60 -16.39
CA PHE A 18 -13.91 -6.37 -17.27
C PHE A 18 -13.72 -7.80 -16.75
N SER A 19 -13.80 -8.79 -17.65
CA SER A 19 -13.60 -10.20 -17.34
C SER A 19 -12.65 -10.84 -18.35
N PHE A 20 -11.60 -11.49 -17.86
CA PHE A 20 -10.61 -12.21 -18.66
C PHE A 20 -10.49 -13.65 -18.17
N VAL A 21 -10.79 -14.63 -19.01
CA VAL A 21 -10.69 -16.05 -18.63
C VAL A 21 -9.92 -16.82 -19.69
N GLY A 22 -8.78 -17.40 -19.33
CA GLY A 22 -7.91 -18.11 -20.26
C GLY A 22 -7.32 -17.22 -21.37
N GLN A 23 -7.22 -15.90 -21.13
CA GLN A 23 -6.83 -14.93 -22.15
C GLN A 23 -5.37 -14.51 -22.01
N THR A 24 -4.71 -14.24 -23.13
CA THR A 24 -3.46 -13.46 -23.16
C THR A 24 -3.75 -12.11 -23.80
N ALA A 25 -3.46 -11.00 -23.11
CA ALA A 25 -3.72 -9.67 -23.65
C ALA A 25 -2.71 -8.63 -23.15
N GLU A 26 -2.52 -7.60 -23.97
CA GLU A 26 -1.71 -6.44 -23.66
C GLU A 26 -2.49 -5.18 -23.96
N PHE A 27 -2.45 -4.22 -23.04
CA PHE A 27 -3.05 -2.90 -23.20
C PHE A 27 -2.41 -1.90 -22.25
N ASP A 28 -2.27 -0.65 -22.66
CA ASP A 28 -1.59 0.38 -21.86
C ASP A 28 -2.20 0.57 -20.47
N SER A 29 -3.53 0.71 -20.41
CA SER A 29 -4.30 0.85 -19.18
C SER A 29 -5.69 0.27 -19.34
N LEU A 30 -6.24 -0.32 -18.27
CA LEU A 30 -7.61 -0.85 -18.31
C LEU A 30 -8.64 0.30 -18.19
N LEU A 31 -8.44 1.19 -17.22
CA LEU A 31 -9.31 2.32 -16.96
C LEU A 31 -8.52 3.61 -16.70
N LEU A 32 -8.84 4.66 -17.46
CA LEU A 32 -8.45 6.04 -17.21
C LEU A 32 -9.69 6.88 -16.93
N VAL A 33 -9.74 7.49 -15.74
CA VAL A 33 -10.75 8.51 -15.40
C VAL A 33 -10.03 9.80 -15.09
N CYS A 34 -10.28 10.84 -15.87
CA CYS A 34 -9.53 12.08 -15.71
C CYS A 34 -10.31 13.30 -16.10
N CYS A 35 -9.68 14.43 -15.79
CA CYS A 35 -9.77 15.68 -16.50
C CYS A 35 -11.17 16.29 -16.45
N GLN A 36 -11.28 17.28 -15.57
CA GLN A 36 -12.43 18.15 -15.51
C GLN A 36 -12.16 19.36 -16.40
N THR A 37 -13.04 19.63 -17.37
CA THR A 37 -13.05 20.85 -18.19
C THR A 37 -14.22 21.78 -17.84
N GLY A 38 -15.02 21.43 -16.82
CA GLY A 38 -16.22 22.16 -16.38
C GLY A 38 -16.41 22.12 -14.86
N ALA A 39 -17.65 22.20 -14.35
CA ALA A 39 -17.93 22.17 -12.90
C ALA A 39 -18.04 20.75 -12.30
N GLU A 40 -18.33 19.75 -13.14
CA GLU A 40 -18.56 18.36 -12.70
C GLU A 40 -17.33 17.48 -13.00
N PRO A 41 -16.93 16.58 -12.08
CA PRO A 41 -15.85 15.65 -12.30
C PRO A 41 -16.26 14.54 -13.28
N SER A 42 -15.28 14.02 -14.02
CA SER A 42 -15.44 12.78 -14.80
C SER A 42 -15.66 11.61 -13.84
N LEU A 43 -16.68 10.79 -14.09
CA LEU A 43 -17.11 9.76 -13.14
C LEU A 43 -17.23 8.38 -13.78
N VAL A 44 -16.70 7.37 -13.10
CA VAL A 44 -17.07 5.96 -13.31
C VAL A 44 -17.73 5.46 -12.03
N SER A 45 -18.98 5.01 -12.14
CA SER A 45 -19.74 4.42 -11.04
C SER A 45 -20.13 2.98 -11.37
N LEU A 46 -19.72 2.03 -10.54
CA LEU A 46 -19.92 0.59 -10.74
C LEU A 46 -20.73 0.01 -9.59
N ALA A 47 -21.74 -0.80 -9.91
CA ALA A 47 -22.40 -1.64 -8.90
C ALA A 47 -21.51 -2.83 -8.48
N GLY A 48 -20.73 -3.37 -9.42
CA GLY A 48 -19.78 -4.48 -9.24
C GLY A 48 -18.30 -4.07 -9.16
N PRO A 49 -17.39 -5.06 -9.18
CA PRO A 49 -15.94 -4.86 -9.29
C PRO A 49 -15.51 -4.19 -10.60
N LEU A 50 -14.27 -3.71 -10.64
CA LEU A 50 -13.64 -3.24 -11.87
C LEU A 50 -13.26 -4.41 -12.78
N MET A 51 -12.61 -5.43 -12.20
CA MET A 51 -11.99 -6.48 -12.99
C MET A 51 -11.99 -7.84 -12.29
N TYR A 52 -12.26 -8.87 -13.08
CA TYR A 52 -11.96 -10.26 -12.76
C TYR A 52 -11.04 -10.83 -13.83
N ALA A 53 -10.00 -11.56 -13.43
CA ALA A 53 -9.22 -12.38 -14.34
C ALA A 53 -8.95 -13.75 -13.75
N LYS A 54 -9.10 -14.78 -14.58
CA LYS A 54 -8.82 -16.17 -14.22
C LYS A 54 -7.95 -16.85 -15.26
N ASP A 55 -6.92 -17.54 -14.81
CA ASP A 55 -6.02 -18.35 -15.63
C ASP A 55 -5.53 -17.59 -16.88
N SER A 56 -5.26 -16.30 -16.72
CA SER A 56 -4.94 -15.37 -17.81
C SER A 56 -3.51 -14.84 -17.72
N ALA A 57 -3.02 -14.29 -18.83
CA ALA A 57 -1.74 -13.62 -18.93
C ALA A 57 -1.94 -12.18 -19.42
N LEU A 58 -1.82 -11.19 -18.54
CA LEU A 58 -2.06 -9.78 -18.89
C LEU A 58 -0.82 -8.93 -18.70
N SER A 59 -0.53 -8.09 -19.70
CA SER A 59 0.51 -7.06 -19.62
C SER A 59 -0.14 -5.67 -19.69
N VAL A 60 -0.02 -4.91 -18.60
CA VAL A 60 -0.62 -3.59 -18.44
C VAL A 60 0.45 -2.63 -17.90
N PRO A 61 1.22 -1.95 -18.76
CA PRO A 61 2.39 -1.21 -18.30
C PRO A 61 2.04 -0.03 -17.39
N PHE A 62 0.94 0.69 -17.60
CA PHE A 62 0.65 1.90 -16.81
C PHE A 62 -0.16 1.62 -15.55
N ALA A 63 -1.45 1.28 -15.67
CA ALA A 63 -2.32 0.99 -14.52
C ALA A 63 -3.58 0.19 -14.91
N LEU A 64 -4.12 -0.57 -13.96
CA LEU A 64 -5.49 -1.08 -14.08
C LEU A 64 -6.50 0.05 -13.83
N ALA A 65 -6.26 0.90 -12.84
CA ALA A 65 -7.04 2.11 -12.63
C ALA A 65 -6.11 3.32 -12.47
N MET A 66 -6.18 4.22 -13.44
CA MET A 66 -5.56 5.53 -13.38
C MET A 66 -6.66 6.57 -13.18
N VAL A 67 -6.72 7.15 -11.99
CA VAL A 67 -7.67 8.22 -11.67
C VAL A 67 -6.88 9.48 -11.39
N LEU A 68 -6.95 10.42 -12.32
CA LEU A 68 -6.20 11.67 -12.33
C LEU A 68 -7.06 12.83 -11.81
N PRO A 69 -6.50 14.04 -11.58
CA PRO A 69 -7.27 15.18 -11.10
C PRO A 69 -8.53 15.43 -11.94
N GLY A 70 -9.64 15.74 -11.25
CA GLY A 70 -10.97 15.87 -11.86
C GLY A 70 -11.66 14.54 -12.20
N GLY A 71 -11.05 13.39 -11.90
CA GLY A 71 -11.64 12.05 -12.08
C GLY A 71 -12.09 11.42 -10.76
N ARG A 72 -13.12 10.58 -10.83
CA ARG A 72 -13.59 9.74 -9.70
C ARG A 72 -14.03 8.36 -10.17
N LEU A 73 -13.59 7.33 -9.46
CA LEU A 73 -14.03 5.95 -9.59
C LEU A 73 -14.73 5.53 -8.29
N THR A 74 -15.97 5.09 -8.39
CA THR A 74 -16.73 4.54 -7.25
C THR A 74 -17.20 3.13 -7.57
N SER A 75 -17.04 2.20 -6.64
CA SER A 75 -17.68 0.88 -6.69
C SER A 75 -18.45 0.62 -5.41
N SER A 76 -19.73 0.24 -5.53
CA SER A 76 -20.55 -0.12 -4.38
C SER A 76 -20.38 -1.58 -3.92
N SER A 77 -19.62 -2.39 -4.67
CA SER A 77 -19.36 -3.78 -4.29
C SER A 77 -18.53 -3.87 -3.01
N ALA A 78 -18.79 -4.92 -2.23
CA ALA A 78 -17.96 -5.32 -1.09
C ALA A 78 -16.89 -6.36 -1.48
N ASP A 79 -17.00 -6.97 -2.66
CA ASP A 79 -15.95 -7.82 -3.23
C ASP A 79 -14.72 -6.99 -3.57
N SER A 80 -13.57 -7.63 -3.80
CA SER A 80 -12.37 -6.92 -4.24
C SER A 80 -12.59 -6.18 -5.57
N LEU A 81 -12.08 -4.95 -5.69
CA LEU A 81 -12.17 -4.16 -6.91
C LEU A 81 -11.51 -4.86 -8.10
N VAL A 82 -10.40 -5.54 -7.86
CA VAL A 82 -9.71 -6.42 -8.81
C VAL A 82 -9.49 -7.79 -8.17
N LEU A 83 -9.99 -8.84 -8.80
CA LEU A 83 -9.76 -10.24 -8.42
C LEU A 83 -8.96 -10.97 -9.51
N LEU A 84 -7.85 -11.60 -9.11
CA LEU A 84 -6.99 -12.42 -9.97
C LEU A 84 -6.94 -13.86 -9.45
N GLU A 85 -7.36 -14.85 -10.23
CA GLU A 85 -7.32 -16.27 -9.87
C GLU A 85 -6.43 -17.06 -10.85
N GLY A 86 -5.30 -17.59 -10.39
CA GLY A 86 -4.33 -18.23 -11.29
C GLY A 86 -3.73 -17.26 -12.31
N GLY A 87 -2.85 -17.76 -13.19
CA GLY A 87 -2.26 -16.97 -14.27
C GLY A 87 -1.08 -16.08 -13.87
N THR A 88 -0.63 -15.26 -14.81
CA THR A 88 0.59 -14.43 -14.71
C THR A 88 0.33 -13.00 -15.18
N TYR A 89 0.56 -12.00 -14.34
CA TYR A 89 0.19 -10.63 -14.63
C TYR A 89 1.39 -9.69 -14.46
N SER A 90 1.68 -8.90 -15.49
CA SER A 90 2.58 -7.74 -15.41
C SER A 90 1.72 -6.49 -15.35
N LEU A 91 1.51 -5.93 -14.17
CA LEU A 91 0.53 -4.86 -13.93
C LEU A 91 1.22 -3.63 -13.36
N GLY A 92 1.04 -2.47 -13.99
CA GLY A 92 1.62 -1.21 -13.54
C GLY A 92 3.14 -1.25 -13.48
N ALA A 93 3.80 -1.80 -14.51
CA ALA A 93 5.26 -1.87 -14.61
C ALA A 93 5.94 -0.50 -14.74
N ALA A 94 5.20 0.54 -15.15
CA ALA A 94 5.71 1.91 -15.33
C ALA A 94 5.23 2.88 -14.24
N VAL A 95 4.03 2.70 -13.70
CA VAL A 95 3.44 3.62 -12.70
C VAL A 95 2.98 2.90 -11.46
N GLY A 96 1.96 2.05 -11.57
CA GLY A 96 1.43 1.22 -10.49
C GLY A 96 0.07 0.61 -10.84
N ILE A 97 -0.37 -0.42 -10.12
CA ILE A 97 -1.66 -1.08 -10.43
C ILE A 97 -2.83 -0.08 -10.29
N PHE A 98 -2.78 0.72 -9.21
CA PHE A 98 -3.68 1.84 -8.95
C PHE A 98 -2.86 3.13 -8.85
N ASP A 99 -3.12 4.10 -9.74
CA ASP A 99 -2.53 5.44 -9.69
C ASP A 99 -3.63 6.46 -9.42
N LEU A 100 -3.62 7.01 -8.21
CA LEU A 100 -4.67 7.85 -7.65
C LEU A 100 -4.10 9.24 -7.41
N ARG A 101 -4.58 10.24 -8.15
CA ARG A 101 -4.05 11.60 -8.08
C ARG A 101 -5.13 12.64 -7.90
N GLY A 102 -4.81 13.65 -7.09
CA GLY A 102 -5.62 14.82 -6.83
C GLY A 102 -4.83 16.09 -7.07
N GLU A 103 -5.46 17.22 -6.77
CA GLU A 103 -4.87 18.56 -6.87
C GLU A 103 -5.25 19.45 -5.70
N ARG A 104 -6.44 19.24 -5.10
CA ARG A 104 -6.95 20.05 -4.00
C ARG A 104 -6.32 19.61 -2.70
N THR A 105 -5.96 20.57 -1.85
CA THR A 105 -5.40 20.31 -0.54
C THR A 105 -6.03 21.17 0.55
N ALA A 106 -6.04 20.68 1.78
CA ALA A 106 -6.43 21.43 2.97
C ALA A 106 -5.55 21.02 4.17
N VAL A 107 -5.53 21.85 5.21
CA VAL A 107 -4.88 21.47 6.48
C VAL A 107 -5.69 20.37 7.14
N ASP A 108 -5.06 19.23 7.38
CA ASP A 108 -5.62 18.15 8.16
C ASP A 108 -5.43 18.45 9.66
N ALA A 109 -6.53 18.47 10.41
CA ALA A 109 -6.51 18.85 11.81
C ALA A 109 -5.79 17.84 12.71
N ALA A 110 -5.81 16.55 12.35
CA ALA A 110 -5.20 15.50 13.15
C ALA A 110 -3.66 15.51 13.08
N THR A 111 -3.12 15.76 11.89
CA THR A 111 -1.68 15.73 11.62
C THR A 111 -1.04 17.11 11.58
N GLY A 112 -1.82 18.16 11.32
CA GLY A 112 -1.34 19.51 11.05
C GLY A 112 -0.71 19.68 9.66
N LEU A 113 -0.68 18.63 8.82
CA LEU A 113 -0.14 18.68 7.47
C LEU A 113 -1.17 19.27 6.50
N THR A 114 -0.71 19.94 5.45
CA THR A 114 -1.56 20.21 4.27
C THR A 114 -1.62 18.95 3.43
N LEU A 115 -2.79 18.29 3.36
CA LEU A 115 -3.01 17.02 2.66
C LEU A 115 -4.01 17.16 1.51
N GLY A 116 -3.95 16.24 0.55
CA GLY A 116 -4.91 16.09 -0.54
C GLY A 116 -6.33 15.86 -0.03
N THR A 117 -7.32 16.47 -0.69
CA THR A 117 -8.74 16.35 -0.32
C THR A 117 -9.58 15.70 -1.41
N ASP A 118 -9.04 15.50 -2.60
CA ASP A 118 -9.68 14.73 -3.66
C ASP A 118 -9.76 13.25 -3.27
N ARG A 119 -10.93 12.63 -3.53
CA ARG A 119 -11.20 11.22 -3.28
C ARG A 119 -11.37 10.50 -4.62
N PRO A 120 -10.26 10.21 -5.33
CA PRO A 120 -10.32 9.66 -6.68
C PRO A 120 -10.89 8.23 -6.71
N LEU A 121 -10.78 7.48 -5.61
CA LEU A 121 -11.30 6.12 -5.51
C LEU A 121 -12.10 5.93 -4.22
N GLU A 122 -13.33 5.43 -4.37
CA GLU A 122 -14.16 4.97 -3.26
C GLU A 122 -14.64 3.55 -3.53
N HIS A 123 -14.24 2.64 -2.64
CA HIS A 123 -14.57 1.23 -2.72
C HIS A 123 -14.52 0.62 -1.32
N ARG A 124 -15.42 -0.35 -1.03
CA ARG A 124 -15.59 -0.90 0.33
C ARG A 124 -14.81 -2.19 0.55
N GLY A 125 -14.52 -2.93 -0.52
CA GLY A 125 -13.73 -4.16 -0.49
C GLY A 125 -12.24 -3.93 -0.67
N ALA A 126 -11.49 -5.01 -0.85
CA ALA A 126 -10.06 -4.90 -1.08
C ALA A 126 -9.75 -4.29 -2.47
N LEU A 127 -8.65 -3.55 -2.63
CA LEU A 127 -8.33 -3.03 -3.97
C LEU A 127 -7.87 -4.16 -4.89
N LEU A 128 -6.98 -5.03 -4.40
CA LEU A 128 -6.49 -6.18 -5.14
C LEU A 128 -6.56 -7.44 -4.28
N GLU A 129 -7.26 -8.44 -4.78
CA GLU A 129 -7.21 -9.80 -4.29
C GLU A 129 -6.61 -10.73 -5.34
N SER A 130 -5.75 -11.64 -4.88
CA SER A 130 -5.09 -12.61 -5.74
C SER A 130 -5.10 -14.01 -5.12
N ARG A 131 -5.51 -15.02 -5.89
CA ARG A 131 -5.57 -16.43 -5.49
C ARG A 131 -4.76 -17.29 -6.45
N GLY A 132 -3.58 -17.75 -6.03
CA GLY A 132 -2.69 -18.59 -6.85
C GLY A 132 -2.14 -17.91 -8.10
N ALA A 133 -2.10 -16.56 -8.16
CA ALA A 133 -1.56 -15.85 -9.32
C ALA A 133 -0.13 -15.34 -9.08
N ALA A 134 0.62 -15.18 -10.17
CA ALA A 134 1.91 -14.51 -10.16
C ALA A 134 1.77 -13.08 -10.69
N ILE A 135 2.22 -12.09 -9.92
CA ILE A 135 2.07 -10.66 -10.23
C ILE A 135 3.45 -9.99 -10.18
N ALA A 136 3.81 -9.27 -11.25
CA ALA A 136 4.92 -8.35 -11.30
C ALA A 136 4.40 -6.91 -11.45
N THR A 137 4.94 -5.97 -10.69
CA THR A 137 4.53 -4.56 -10.71
C THR A 137 5.67 -3.62 -10.35
N GLN A 138 5.54 -2.33 -10.65
CA GLN A 138 6.40 -1.31 -10.05
C GLN A 138 5.99 -1.00 -8.60
N THR A 139 4.70 -0.78 -8.39
CA THR A 139 4.04 -0.48 -7.10
C THR A 139 2.59 -0.92 -7.22
N ALA A 140 1.99 -1.40 -6.14
CA ALA A 140 0.57 -1.76 -6.18
C ALA A 140 -0.31 -0.50 -6.15
N VAL A 141 -0.07 0.38 -5.18
CA VAL A 141 -0.89 1.58 -4.98
C VAL A 141 0.00 2.81 -4.93
N ARG A 142 -0.35 3.82 -5.71
CA ARG A 142 0.26 5.15 -5.68
C ARG A 142 -0.84 6.19 -5.41
N VAL A 143 -0.63 6.99 -4.37
CA VAL A 143 -1.49 8.12 -4.02
C VAL A 143 -0.64 9.40 -4.08
N ASP A 144 -1.09 10.38 -4.85
CA ASP A 144 -0.39 11.65 -5.06
C ASP A 144 -1.37 12.82 -4.88
N THR A 145 -1.13 13.69 -3.90
CA THR A 145 -1.97 14.87 -3.64
C THR A 145 -3.48 14.53 -3.52
N ALA A 146 -3.80 13.33 -3.03
CA ALA A 146 -5.16 12.81 -2.89
C ALA A 146 -5.38 12.15 -1.53
N LEU A 147 -6.65 11.91 -1.19
CA LEU A 147 -7.10 11.15 -0.03
C LEU A 147 -7.67 9.79 -0.47
N LEU A 148 -7.11 8.72 0.06
CA LEU A 148 -7.67 7.37 -0.02
C LEU A 148 -8.13 6.92 1.36
N GLU A 149 -9.42 6.66 1.49
CA GLU A 149 -10.02 6.06 2.69
C GLU A 149 -10.26 4.57 2.45
N ALA A 150 -9.67 3.71 3.27
CA ALA A 150 -9.79 2.27 3.14
C ALA A 150 -10.48 1.66 4.36
N SER A 151 -11.57 0.92 4.15
CA SER A 151 -12.26 0.14 5.19
C SER A 151 -11.97 -1.37 5.11
N ALA A 152 -11.13 -1.77 4.16
CA ALA A 152 -10.75 -3.15 3.86
C ALA A 152 -9.27 -3.17 3.44
N PRO A 153 -8.63 -4.36 3.36
CA PRO A 153 -7.23 -4.46 2.94
C PRO A 153 -6.97 -3.77 1.59
N LEU A 154 -5.83 -3.11 1.42
CA LEU A 154 -5.44 -2.68 0.07
C LEU A 154 -5.14 -3.91 -0.79
N LEU A 155 -4.41 -4.88 -0.22
CA LEU A 155 -3.96 -6.08 -0.91
C LEU A 155 -4.21 -7.35 -0.09
N THR A 156 -4.73 -8.38 -0.75
CA THR A 156 -4.91 -9.72 -0.21
C THR A 156 -4.31 -10.75 -1.17
N LEU A 157 -3.26 -11.45 -0.74
CA LEU A 157 -2.62 -12.54 -1.48
C LEU A 157 -2.93 -13.87 -0.80
N MET A 158 -3.50 -14.81 -1.54
CA MET A 158 -3.97 -16.09 -1.02
C MET A 158 -3.58 -17.26 -1.91
N ALA A 159 -3.67 -18.48 -1.38
CA ALA A 159 -3.66 -19.72 -2.16
C ALA A 159 -2.44 -19.88 -3.08
N GLY A 160 -1.23 -19.56 -2.59
CA GLY A 160 0.00 -19.70 -3.37
C GLY A 160 0.33 -18.49 -4.26
N SER A 161 -0.35 -17.35 -4.08
CA SER A 161 -0.05 -16.13 -4.83
C SER A 161 1.37 -15.64 -4.58
N SER A 162 1.98 -15.08 -5.62
CA SER A 162 3.28 -14.41 -5.55
C SER A 162 3.20 -13.02 -6.15
N LEU A 163 3.58 -11.99 -5.40
CA LEU A 163 3.70 -10.62 -5.92
C LEU A 163 5.14 -10.12 -5.79
N THR A 164 5.68 -9.56 -6.86
CA THR A 164 6.97 -8.87 -6.85
C THR A 164 6.78 -7.42 -7.27
N SER A 165 7.16 -6.48 -6.41
CA SER A 165 7.28 -5.06 -6.75
C SER A 165 8.74 -4.67 -6.98
N SER A 166 9.02 -3.91 -8.04
CA SER A 166 10.36 -3.35 -8.29
C SER A 166 10.66 -2.09 -7.49
N SER A 167 9.64 -1.45 -6.91
CA SER A 167 9.77 -0.33 -5.94
C SER A 167 8.88 -0.61 -4.72
N SER A 168 8.72 0.39 -3.85
CA SER A 168 7.83 0.35 -2.69
C SER A 168 6.43 -0.07 -3.10
N LEU A 169 5.78 -0.95 -2.33
CA LEU A 169 4.48 -1.53 -2.71
C LEU A 169 3.34 -0.51 -2.66
N VAL A 170 3.34 0.34 -1.63
CA VAL A 170 2.39 1.44 -1.46
C VAL A 170 3.18 2.75 -1.34
N GLN A 171 2.87 3.70 -2.22
CA GLN A 171 3.54 4.98 -2.30
C GLN A 171 2.56 6.12 -2.04
N LEU A 172 2.87 6.94 -1.04
CA LEU A 172 2.20 8.20 -0.77
C LEU A 172 3.20 9.32 -1.08
N ASP A 173 2.85 10.18 -2.03
CA ASP A 173 3.71 11.26 -2.48
C ASP A 173 2.95 12.59 -2.51
N ARG A 174 3.70 13.69 -2.41
CA ARG A 174 3.22 15.07 -2.50
C ARG A 174 1.90 15.29 -1.72
N ARG A 175 1.96 15.35 -0.39
CA ARG A 175 0.77 15.66 0.44
C ARG A 175 -0.36 14.64 0.32
N ALA A 176 -0.08 13.39 -0.04
CA ALA A 176 -1.10 12.35 -0.06
C ALA A 176 -1.57 11.99 1.36
N GLY A 177 -2.84 11.62 1.50
CA GLY A 177 -3.42 11.06 2.70
C GLY A 177 -3.94 9.66 2.45
N VAL A 178 -3.58 8.70 3.29
CA VAL A 178 -4.26 7.42 3.39
C VAL A 178 -4.78 7.26 4.82
N ALA A 179 -6.08 7.09 4.96
CA ALA A 179 -6.73 6.79 6.22
C ALA A 179 -7.38 5.41 6.13
N ALA A 180 -6.79 4.43 6.79
CA ALA A 180 -7.26 3.05 6.77
C ALA A 180 -7.85 2.64 8.12
N ALA A 181 -9.08 2.16 8.13
CA ALA A 181 -9.75 1.60 9.30
C ALA A 181 -10.08 0.12 9.04
N VAL A 182 -9.17 -0.75 9.46
CA VAL A 182 -9.23 -2.21 9.33
C VAL A 182 -9.06 -2.88 10.70
N PRO A 183 -9.88 -2.56 11.72
CA PRO A 183 -9.62 -2.90 13.13
C PRO A 183 -9.50 -4.40 13.44
N SER A 184 -10.12 -5.25 12.61
CA SER A 184 -10.10 -6.70 12.76
C SER A 184 -9.36 -7.40 11.61
N ASP A 185 -8.60 -6.66 10.82
CA ASP A 185 -7.87 -7.17 9.65
C ASP A 185 -6.50 -6.49 9.52
N ALA A 186 -5.82 -6.73 8.40
CA ALA A 186 -4.58 -6.06 8.04
C ALA A 186 -4.70 -5.29 6.73
N LEU A 187 -3.94 -4.19 6.61
CA LEU A 187 -3.93 -3.39 5.39
C LEU A 187 -3.31 -4.14 4.19
N VAL A 188 -2.36 -5.05 4.46
CA VAL A 188 -1.83 -6.02 3.51
C VAL A 188 -1.89 -7.41 4.15
N LYS A 189 -2.46 -8.39 3.43
CA LYS A 189 -2.63 -9.75 3.93
C LYS A 189 -1.99 -10.77 3.00
N LEU A 190 -1.22 -11.68 3.59
CA LEU A 190 -0.66 -12.84 2.92
C LEU A 190 -1.15 -14.11 3.62
N ASP A 191 -1.71 -15.02 2.83
CA ASP A 191 -2.14 -16.34 3.28
C ASP A 191 -1.61 -17.43 2.34
N ALA A 192 -0.73 -18.30 2.84
CA ALA A 192 0.04 -19.24 2.03
C ALA A 192 0.65 -18.59 0.77
N SER A 193 1.22 -17.37 0.90
CA SER A 193 1.61 -16.52 -0.23
C SER A 193 2.94 -15.82 -0.02
N THR A 194 3.51 -15.30 -1.11
CA THR A 194 4.79 -14.58 -1.10
C THR A 194 4.67 -13.16 -1.64
N LEU A 195 5.34 -12.23 -1.00
CA LEU A 195 5.49 -10.85 -1.43
C LEU A 195 6.96 -10.44 -1.38
N THR A 196 7.48 -9.92 -2.48
CA THR A 196 8.84 -9.39 -2.56
C THR A 196 8.83 -7.94 -3.01
N VAL A 197 9.39 -7.05 -2.19
CA VAL A 197 9.70 -5.67 -2.55
C VAL A 197 11.20 -5.62 -2.86
N ARG A 198 11.55 -5.52 -4.14
CA ARG A 198 12.97 -5.58 -4.59
C ARG A 198 13.76 -4.33 -4.21
N ASP A 199 13.10 -3.19 -4.26
CA ASP A 199 13.69 -1.91 -3.86
C ASP A 199 12.64 -1.04 -3.17
N GLY A 200 13.07 -0.21 -2.23
CA GLY A 200 12.17 0.59 -1.40
C GLY A 200 11.50 -0.19 -0.27
N SER A 201 10.37 0.31 0.23
CA SER A 201 9.71 -0.16 1.46
C SER A 201 8.33 -0.76 1.19
N LEU A 202 7.76 -1.55 2.11
CA LEU A 202 6.37 -1.98 1.94
C LEU A 202 5.44 -0.76 1.83
N PHE A 203 5.64 0.22 2.72
CA PHE A 203 4.98 1.52 2.66
C PHE A 203 6.01 2.65 2.60
N ASN A 204 5.88 3.54 1.63
CA ASN A 204 6.68 4.76 1.52
C ASN A 204 5.80 5.99 1.65
N VAL A 205 6.01 6.78 2.69
CA VAL A 205 5.24 7.99 3.02
C VAL A 205 6.15 9.20 2.89
N ALA A 206 6.02 9.95 1.80
CA ALA A 206 6.99 10.98 1.42
C ALA A 206 6.33 12.34 1.12
N ARG A 207 7.15 13.40 1.22
CA ARG A 207 6.82 14.78 0.82
C ARG A 207 5.56 15.36 1.47
N GLY A 208 5.54 15.33 2.80
CA GLY A 208 4.44 15.89 3.60
C GLY A 208 3.15 15.08 3.53
N SER A 209 3.26 13.79 3.27
CA SER A 209 2.11 12.87 3.21
C SER A 209 1.81 12.24 4.57
N SER A 210 0.64 11.64 4.71
CA SER A 210 0.20 10.95 5.92
C SER A 210 -0.35 9.56 5.62
N LEU A 211 0.13 8.55 6.35
CA LEU A 211 -0.49 7.22 6.43
C LEU A 211 -0.99 7.02 7.86
N SER A 212 -2.30 6.89 8.04
CA SER A 212 -2.93 6.56 9.31
C SER A 212 -3.67 5.24 9.20
N VAL A 213 -3.38 4.30 10.10
CA VAL A 213 -3.96 2.95 10.10
C VAL A 213 -4.51 2.62 11.48
N THR A 214 -5.78 2.24 11.54
CA THR A 214 -6.40 1.58 12.70
C THR A 214 -6.57 0.10 12.38
N GLY A 215 -5.81 -0.76 13.06
CA GLY A 215 -5.74 -2.21 12.79
C GLY A 215 -4.29 -2.68 12.64
N THR A 216 -4.08 -3.79 11.95
CA THR A 216 -2.74 -4.32 11.68
C THR A 216 -2.22 -3.80 10.32
N LEU A 217 -0.93 -3.51 10.20
CA LEU A 217 -0.37 -3.08 8.91
C LEU A 217 -0.18 -4.26 7.94
N LEU A 218 0.34 -5.39 8.44
CA LEU A 218 0.63 -6.61 7.68
C LEU A 218 0.18 -7.87 8.42
N SER A 219 -0.48 -8.80 7.73
CA SER A 219 -0.78 -10.15 8.25
C SER A 219 -0.09 -11.23 7.42
N LEU A 220 0.54 -12.20 8.09
CA LEU A 220 1.14 -13.38 7.46
C LEU A 220 0.61 -14.67 8.09
N THR A 221 -0.02 -15.51 7.28
CA THR A 221 -0.58 -16.81 7.71
C THR A 221 -0.21 -17.95 6.76
N ASN A 222 -0.27 -19.17 7.28
CA ASN A 222 -0.15 -20.43 6.55
C ASN A 222 1.13 -20.57 5.69
N GLY A 223 2.27 -20.13 6.23
CA GLY A 223 3.56 -20.26 5.54
C GLY A 223 3.91 -19.06 4.66
N SER A 224 3.33 -17.90 4.94
CA SER A 224 3.53 -16.69 4.14
C SER A 224 4.88 -16.03 4.39
N THR A 225 5.43 -15.42 3.34
CA THR A 225 6.70 -14.69 3.40
C THR A 225 6.59 -13.31 2.77
N LEU A 226 6.96 -12.27 3.52
CA LEU A 226 7.29 -10.95 2.98
C LEU A 226 8.81 -10.77 3.02
N SER A 227 9.40 -10.40 1.88
CA SER A 227 10.80 -9.96 1.81
C SER A 227 10.91 -8.54 1.24
N VAL A 228 11.55 -7.64 1.97
CA VAL A 228 11.95 -6.30 1.50
C VAL A 228 13.47 -6.33 1.35
N LEU A 229 13.97 -6.22 0.12
CA LEU A 229 15.39 -6.49 -0.16
C LEU A 229 16.30 -5.27 0.03
N ASN A 230 15.77 -4.06 -0.20
CA ASN A 230 16.51 -2.80 -0.10
C ASN A 230 15.62 -1.69 0.50
N GLY A 231 15.18 -1.90 1.75
CA GLY A 231 14.41 -0.89 2.46
C GLY A 231 13.86 -1.40 3.78
N SER A 232 12.80 -0.76 4.27
CA SER A 232 12.17 -1.05 5.55
C SER A 232 10.71 -1.47 5.37
N LEU A 233 10.05 -1.86 6.47
CA LEU A 233 8.60 -2.09 6.41
C LEU A 233 7.87 -0.77 6.12
N VAL A 234 8.25 0.30 6.81
CA VAL A 234 7.74 1.66 6.55
C VAL A 234 8.91 2.62 6.43
N ASN A 235 8.88 3.47 5.41
CA ASN A 235 9.76 4.63 5.27
C ASN A 235 8.92 5.92 5.36
N VAL A 236 9.33 6.84 6.23
CA VAL A 236 8.67 8.13 6.43
C VAL A 236 9.68 9.24 6.18
N SER A 237 9.44 10.05 5.15
CA SER A 237 10.40 11.06 4.71
C SER A 237 9.80 12.44 4.45
N SER A 238 10.66 13.47 4.51
CA SER A 238 10.34 14.83 4.06
C SER A 238 9.12 15.45 4.76
N GLY A 239 9.06 15.33 6.09
CA GLY A 239 8.00 15.93 6.90
C GLY A 239 6.68 15.16 6.90
N SER A 240 6.70 13.90 6.47
CA SER A 240 5.55 13.01 6.47
C SER A 240 5.27 12.41 7.85
N ILE A 241 4.07 11.83 8.02
CA ILE A 241 3.64 11.17 9.25
C ILE A 241 3.14 9.76 8.95
N PHE A 242 3.57 8.79 9.75
CA PHE A 242 2.95 7.46 9.83
C PHE A 242 2.37 7.26 11.23
N SER A 243 1.10 6.90 11.31
CA SER A 243 0.44 6.50 12.55
C SER A 243 -0.22 5.13 12.44
N LEU A 244 -0.07 4.33 13.49
CA LEU A 244 -0.70 3.02 13.63
C LEU A 244 -1.36 2.91 15.01
N ALA A 245 -2.65 2.59 15.02
CA ALA A 245 -3.49 2.42 16.19
C ALA A 245 -4.14 1.03 16.19
N GLY A 246 -4.49 0.48 17.36
CA GLY A 246 -5.36 -0.69 17.47
C GLY A 246 -4.82 -2.04 16.95
N GLY A 247 -3.54 -2.15 16.59
CA GLY A 247 -2.93 -3.39 16.11
C GLY A 247 -1.40 -3.39 16.12
N SER A 248 -0.79 -4.17 15.23
CA SER A 248 0.67 -4.39 15.14
C SER A 248 1.24 -3.98 13.77
N LEU A 249 2.56 -3.77 13.70
CA LEU A 249 3.23 -3.61 12.40
C LEU A 249 3.15 -4.89 11.57
N ALA A 250 3.26 -6.06 12.21
CA ALA A 250 2.80 -7.30 11.61
C ALA A 250 2.13 -8.23 12.63
N ALA A 251 1.17 -9.02 12.17
CA ALA A 251 0.58 -10.12 12.92
C ALA A 251 0.87 -11.44 12.20
N PHE A 252 1.34 -12.43 12.96
CA PHE A 252 1.65 -13.76 12.47
C PHE A 252 0.60 -14.76 12.97
N GLY A 253 0.01 -15.53 12.05
CA GLY A 253 -0.93 -16.59 12.38
C GLY A 253 -0.29 -17.98 12.36
N ALA A 254 -1.10 -18.99 12.00
CA ALA A 254 -0.65 -20.37 11.87
C ALA A 254 0.43 -20.54 10.78
N GLY A 255 1.23 -21.61 10.89
CA GLY A 255 2.29 -21.94 9.93
C GLY A 255 3.67 -21.36 10.29
N ALA A 256 4.60 -21.48 9.34
CA ALA A 256 5.95 -20.93 9.45
C ALA A 256 6.08 -19.68 8.59
N ASN A 257 5.84 -18.52 9.18
CA ASN A 257 5.78 -17.26 8.47
C ASN A 257 7.05 -16.43 8.65
N ALA A 258 7.43 -15.65 7.65
CA ALA A 258 8.66 -14.86 7.67
C ALA A 258 8.46 -13.42 7.20
N LEU A 259 8.94 -12.48 7.99
CA LEU A 259 9.19 -11.09 7.59
C LEU A 259 10.70 -10.88 7.49
N ASN A 260 11.21 -10.75 6.26
CA ASN A 260 12.63 -10.51 6.01
C ASN A 260 12.82 -9.07 5.53
N LEU A 261 13.58 -8.28 6.30
CA LEU A 261 13.96 -6.91 5.97
C LEU A 261 15.47 -6.87 5.79
N MET A 262 15.90 -6.64 4.56
CA MET A 262 17.29 -6.67 4.17
C MET A 262 17.68 -5.31 3.58
N SER A 263 18.95 -4.96 3.76
CA SER A 263 19.54 -3.83 3.05
C SER A 263 21.00 -4.16 2.76
N SER A 264 21.36 -4.25 1.49
CA SER A 264 22.78 -4.38 1.09
C SER A 264 23.52 -3.04 1.10
N ALA A 265 22.82 -1.93 1.35
CA ALA A 265 23.41 -0.60 1.37
C ALA A 265 24.24 -0.36 2.64
N SER A 266 25.44 0.20 2.46
CA SER A 266 26.24 0.74 3.56
C SER A 266 25.46 1.81 4.31
N LEU A 267 25.70 1.93 5.61
CA LEU A 267 25.13 3.03 6.39
C LEU A 267 25.64 4.36 5.83
N CYS A 268 24.72 5.25 5.47
CA CYS A 268 25.05 6.57 4.93
C CYS A 268 25.77 7.45 5.96
N ALA A 269 26.56 8.41 5.48
CA ALA A 269 27.25 9.36 6.37
C ALA A 269 26.24 10.18 7.19
N GLY A 270 26.42 10.20 8.52
CA GLY A 270 25.50 10.86 9.44
C GLY A 270 24.18 10.12 9.70
N CYS A 271 24.00 8.93 9.12
CA CYS A 271 22.88 8.05 9.42
C CYS A 271 23.19 7.19 10.65
N SER A 272 22.15 6.77 11.36
CA SER A 272 22.28 5.87 12.51
C SER A 272 21.17 4.83 12.51
N VAL A 273 21.50 3.62 12.94
CA VAL A 273 20.51 2.60 13.28
C VAL A 273 20.45 2.52 14.79
N THR A 274 19.26 2.68 15.36
CA THR A 274 19.03 2.58 16.81
C THR A 274 18.00 1.52 17.13
N THR A 275 18.23 0.78 18.21
CA THR A 275 17.28 -0.15 18.83
C THR A 275 16.74 0.39 20.15
N GLY A 276 17.17 1.60 20.55
CA GLY A 276 16.84 2.23 21.83
C GLY A 276 15.51 2.98 21.87
N ILE A 277 14.63 2.78 20.89
CA ILE A 277 13.29 3.41 20.91
C ILE A 277 12.46 2.76 22.01
N ALA A 278 12.04 3.56 22.99
CA ALA A 278 11.21 3.10 24.10
C ALA A 278 9.94 2.41 23.60
N ASN A 279 9.53 1.32 24.25
CA ASN A 279 8.37 0.48 23.91
C ASN A 279 8.41 -0.18 22.52
N PHE A 280 9.53 -0.10 21.77
CA PHE A 280 9.64 -0.67 20.43
C PHE A 280 10.33 -2.04 20.38
N GLY A 281 10.50 -2.71 21.52
CA GLY A 281 10.98 -4.10 21.57
C GLY A 281 12.40 -4.34 21.04
N GLY A 282 13.23 -3.31 20.95
CA GLY A 282 14.61 -3.43 20.45
C GLY A 282 14.73 -3.56 18.93
N TYR A 283 13.64 -3.36 18.17
CA TYR A 283 13.71 -3.44 16.71
C TYR A 283 14.44 -2.24 16.10
N PRO A 284 15.28 -2.46 15.08
CA PRO A 284 16.11 -1.40 14.49
C PRO A 284 15.26 -0.36 13.75
N VAL A 285 15.58 0.90 14.00
CA VAL A 285 15.07 2.08 13.29
C VAL A 285 16.24 2.79 12.63
N LEU A 286 16.18 2.99 11.32
CA LEU A 286 17.13 3.80 10.58
C LEU A 286 16.71 5.27 10.66
N LEU A 287 17.60 6.11 11.19
CA LEU A 287 17.44 7.55 11.31
C LEU A 287 18.44 8.24 10.37
N ARG A 288 17.96 9.15 9.54
CA ARG A 288 18.81 9.92 8.62
C ARG A 288 18.29 11.33 8.36
N ASN A 289 19.15 12.17 7.78
CA ASN A 289 18.83 13.55 7.39
C ASN A 289 18.24 14.40 8.54
N GLY A 290 18.83 14.28 9.74
CA GLY A 290 18.42 15.02 10.93
C GLY A 290 17.28 14.38 11.73
N ALA A 291 16.78 13.20 11.33
CA ALA A 291 15.89 12.42 12.20
C ALA A 291 16.64 11.93 13.44
N THR A 292 15.93 11.90 14.57
CA THR A 292 16.42 11.43 15.87
C THR A 292 15.41 10.45 16.49
N ALA A 293 15.75 9.84 17.62
CA ALA A 293 14.83 8.96 18.33
C ALA A 293 13.50 9.65 18.73
N SER A 294 13.48 10.97 18.93
CA SER A 294 12.25 11.70 19.28
C SER A 294 11.24 11.78 18.13
N ASN A 295 11.66 11.46 16.90
CA ASN A 295 10.75 11.35 15.76
C ASN A 295 9.87 10.10 15.82
N VAL A 296 10.19 9.13 16.69
CA VAL A 296 9.41 7.91 16.87
C VAL A 296 8.78 7.89 18.26
N SER A 297 7.46 7.88 18.32
CA SER A 297 6.69 7.77 19.57
C SER A 297 5.94 6.44 19.58
N VAL A 298 6.21 5.61 20.59
CA VAL A 298 5.56 4.31 20.75
C VAL A 298 4.87 4.26 22.11
N ALA A 299 3.57 4.02 22.10
CA ALA A 299 2.76 3.94 23.31
C ALA A 299 3.17 2.71 24.16
N PRO A 300 3.09 2.81 25.50
CA PRO A 300 3.25 1.66 26.37
C PRO A 300 2.27 0.53 25.99
N GLY A 301 2.75 -0.72 26.02
CA GLY A 301 1.94 -1.89 25.67
C GLY A 301 1.79 -2.16 24.17
N PHE A 302 2.30 -1.29 23.29
CA PHE A 302 2.35 -1.58 21.86
C PHE A 302 3.19 -2.82 21.59
N THR A 303 2.65 -3.76 20.81
CA THR A 303 3.34 -4.98 20.39
C THR A 303 3.64 -4.86 18.89
N PRO A 304 4.89 -4.53 18.49
CA PRO A 304 5.23 -4.33 17.08
C PRO A 304 4.92 -5.55 16.21
N PHE A 305 5.13 -6.75 16.74
CA PHE A 305 4.93 -8.00 16.04
C PHE A 305 4.16 -8.99 16.91
N GLY A 306 2.88 -9.21 16.59
CA GLY A 306 2.02 -10.17 17.29
C GLY A 306 2.20 -11.58 16.73
N GLY A 307 2.19 -12.60 17.58
CA GLY A 307 2.25 -14.01 17.15
C GLY A 307 3.64 -14.53 16.79
N LEU A 308 4.71 -13.85 17.21
CA LEU A 308 6.08 -14.34 17.08
C LEU A 308 6.26 -15.68 17.80
N SER A 309 7.06 -16.56 17.20
CA SER A 309 7.36 -17.90 17.73
C SER A 309 8.68 -18.41 17.12
N ALA A 310 9.03 -19.68 17.38
CA ALA A 310 10.17 -20.31 16.71
C ALA A 310 9.99 -20.43 15.18
N THR A 311 8.74 -20.44 14.68
CA THR A 311 8.41 -20.58 13.25
C THR A 311 7.92 -19.28 12.62
N ASN A 312 7.49 -18.31 13.43
CA ASN A 312 7.07 -16.98 12.99
C ASN A 312 8.16 -15.97 13.30
N THR A 313 8.87 -15.51 12.26
CA THR A 313 10.13 -14.78 12.44
C THR A 313 10.13 -13.40 11.79
N VAL A 314 10.81 -12.46 12.45
CA VAL A 314 11.21 -11.17 11.88
C VAL A 314 12.73 -11.18 11.81
N LYS A 315 13.27 -11.06 10.59
CA LYS A 315 14.72 -11.00 10.36
C LYS A 315 15.06 -9.65 9.77
N VAL A 316 15.92 -8.91 10.45
CA VAL A 316 16.48 -7.66 9.95
C VAL A 316 17.98 -7.84 9.75
N SER A 317 18.51 -7.50 8.58
CA SER A 317 19.92 -7.69 8.28
C SER A 317 20.48 -6.59 7.36
N GLY A 318 21.81 -6.45 7.40
CA GLY A 318 22.53 -5.41 6.68
C GLY A 318 22.81 -4.16 7.51
N ALA A 319 23.82 -3.37 7.11
CA ALA A 319 24.28 -2.20 7.86
C ALA A 319 23.20 -1.11 8.01
N SER A 320 22.29 -1.02 7.03
CA SER A 320 21.15 -0.10 7.05
C SER A 320 19.81 -0.83 7.24
N GLY A 321 19.82 -2.12 7.62
CA GLY A 321 18.61 -2.90 7.81
C GLY A 321 17.76 -2.35 8.97
N ALA A 322 16.49 -2.05 8.71
CA ALA A 322 15.59 -1.50 9.73
C ALA A 322 14.13 -1.90 9.51
N VAL A 323 13.36 -1.95 10.59
CA VAL A 323 11.90 -2.08 10.53
C VAL A 323 11.26 -0.79 10.06
N LEU A 324 11.75 0.33 10.58
CA LEU A 324 11.29 1.68 10.23
C LEU A 324 12.47 2.50 9.73
N THR A 325 12.23 3.30 8.69
CA THR A 325 13.15 4.36 8.28
C THR A 325 12.47 5.70 8.53
N VAL A 326 13.16 6.60 9.23
CA VAL A 326 12.74 7.98 9.43
C VAL A 326 13.80 8.90 8.82
N ASP A 327 13.36 9.70 7.86
CA ASP A 327 14.20 10.53 7.02
C ASP A 327 13.73 11.99 7.10
N GLY A 328 14.52 12.84 7.77
CA GLY A 328 14.19 14.24 7.98
C GLY A 328 13.74 14.55 9.40
N ALA A 329 14.22 15.68 9.93
CA ALA A 329 13.94 16.14 11.31
C ALA A 329 12.45 16.36 11.62
N THR A 330 11.60 16.58 10.61
CA THR A 330 10.17 16.83 10.75
C THR A 330 9.30 15.60 10.49
N SER A 331 9.87 14.50 10.00
CA SER A 331 9.15 13.24 9.76
C SER A 331 8.81 12.57 11.09
N LYS A 332 7.64 11.94 11.22
CA LYS A 332 7.20 11.32 12.49
C LYS A 332 6.60 9.94 12.30
N VAL A 333 6.85 9.08 13.27
CA VAL A 333 6.18 7.78 13.44
C VAL A 333 5.49 7.75 14.80
N VAL A 334 4.23 7.35 14.83
CA VAL A 334 3.41 7.24 16.04
C VAL A 334 2.75 5.86 16.09
N LEU A 335 3.06 5.05 17.11
CA LEU A 335 2.57 3.68 17.21
C LEU A 335 1.81 3.45 18.52
N GLY A 336 0.67 2.78 18.43
CA GLY A 336 -0.15 2.35 19.58
C GLY A 336 -0.97 3.47 20.24
N LYS A 337 -1.22 4.59 19.56
CA LYS A 337 -2.07 5.68 20.06
C LYS A 337 -3.41 5.72 19.34
#